data_AF-A0AAW9FJL7-F1
#
_entry.id   AF-A0AAW9FJL7-F1
#
_cell.length_a   1.000
_cell.length_b   1.000
_cell.length_c   1.000
_cell.angle_alpha   90.00
_cell.angle_beta   90.00
_cell.angle_gamma   90.00
#
_symmetry.space_group_name_H-M   'P 1'
#
loop_
_entity.id
_entity.type
_entity.pdbx_description
1 polymer ?
#
loop_
_entity_poly.entity_id
_entity_poly.type
_entity_poly.pdbx_seq_one_letter_code
_entity_poly.pdbx_strand_id
1 'polypeptide(L)'
;MGEQGYKVGDWVRVKDNRGAPRDYKVGDVCQVTKIEDDIVRCGEAGMFDYRFEPWQPRVGERVRVVRAELSQKSSCIGREFAVTKEAYKVGNGVQTWGGDYAGGYVWRADELEPILSTATPEQPTTLKIEAGKFYKTRDGRKVGPMASAGSKIYGAEGRQWQCNGSYWNGVGGKEQNDLIAEWIDEPVAKPKPSNDNAQPKFKVGDRVTAKHDSQLGMISKGDLGTVKSVGGGHLRVNFDNGREDGWQVENFDLVTSPTTATIVALIENGQPKPSSTPHVHTSTGAAEKEAKRLAAKYKGQQFGVFTLTTTHEEAAPVYGHKWQNLAALGLKIDAIKELRGITGMGLKPAKDAVEYFLDAA
;
A
#
# COMPACT_ATOMS: atom_id res chain seq x y z
N MET A 1 -51.96 -2.74 -7.74
CA MET A 1 -50.95 -3.77 -7.47
C MET A 1 -49.89 -3.64 -8.55
N GLY A 2 -48.83 -2.88 -8.27
CA GLY A 2 -47.66 -2.85 -9.15
C GLY A 2 -46.95 -4.19 -9.06
N GLU A 3 -46.45 -4.70 -10.18
CA GLU A 3 -45.63 -5.92 -10.18
C GLU A 3 -44.47 -5.76 -9.20
N GLN A 4 -44.29 -6.72 -8.30
CA GLN A 4 -43.12 -6.79 -7.41
C GLN A 4 -41.85 -6.78 -8.27
N GLY A 5 -41.17 -5.64 -8.32
CA GLY A 5 -40.06 -5.40 -9.27
C GLY A 5 -38.74 -6.07 -8.90
N TYR A 6 -38.61 -6.57 -7.67
CA TYR A 6 -37.36 -7.12 -7.13
C TYR A 6 -37.60 -8.49 -6.49
N LYS A 7 -36.55 -9.32 -6.44
CA LYS A 7 -36.52 -10.57 -5.68
C LYS A 7 -35.33 -10.61 -4.72
N VAL A 8 -35.42 -11.45 -3.70
CA VAL A 8 -34.28 -11.73 -2.80
C VAL A 8 -33.08 -12.21 -3.61
N GLY A 9 -31.92 -11.64 -3.33
CA GLY A 9 -30.67 -11.86 -4.06
C GLY A 9 -30.38 -10.84 -5.16
N ASP A 10 -31.37 -10.03 -5.59
CA ASP A 10 -31.13 -8.97 -6.57
C ASP A 10 -30.20 -7.89 -6.01
N TRP A 11 -29.34 -7.37 -6.87
CA TRP A 11 -28.60 -6.15 -6.58
C TRP A 11 -29.44 -4.94 -6.98
N VAL A 12 -29.55 -3.97 -6.08
CA VAL A 12 -30.30 -2.72 -6.28
C VAL A 12 -29.44 -1.51 -5.96
N ARG A 13 -29.81 -0.35 -6.52
CA ARG A 13 -29.20 0.94 -6.23
C ARG A 13 -30.22 1.89 -5.62
N VAL A 14 -29.82 2.61 -4.57
CA VAL A 14 -30.68 3.59 -3.91
C VAL A 14 -30.85 4.82 -4.79
N LYS A 15 -32.08 5.08 -5.24
CA LYS A 15 -32.44 6.28 -6.01
C LYS A 15 -32.82 7.45 -5.10
N ASP A 16 -33.46 7.15 -3.97
CA ASP A 16 -33.98 8.15 -3.04
C ASP A 16 -33.98 7.59 -1.61
N ASN A 17 -33.31 8.25 -0.67
CA ASN A 17 -33.20 7.78 0.72
C ASN A 17 -34.25 8.34 1.68
N ARG A 18 -35.31 9.03 1.20
CA ARG A 18 -36.42 9.56 2.03
C ARG A 18 -37.31 8.44 2.61
N GLY A 19 -36.75 7.60 3.47
CA GLY A 19 -37.43 6.49 4.16
C GLY A 19 -36.54 5.87 5.23
N ALA A 20 -35.24 5.77 4.96
CA ALA A 20 -34.21 5.39 5.91
C ALA A 20 -32.90 6.15 5.59
N PRO A 21 -32.88 7.48 5.76
CA PRO A 21 -31.75 8.33 5.33
C PRO A 21 -30.48 8.15 6.18
N ARG A 22 -30.59 7.51 7.35
CA ARG A 22 -29.45 7.15 8.20
C ARG A 22 -28.80 5.84 7.78
N ASP A 23 -29.55 4.98 7.11
CA ASP A 23 -29.14 3.63 6.73
C ASP A 23 -28.73 3.53 5.27
N TYR A 24 -29.29 4.40 4.41
CA TYR A 24 -29.01 4.45 2.99
C TYR A 24 -28.60 5.85 2.53
N LYS A 25 -27.57 5.93 1.70
CA LYS A 25 -27.22 7.11 0.91
C LYS A 25 -27.69 6.91 -0.53
N VAL A 26 -28.09 8.01 -1.18
CA VAL A 26 -28.42 7.99 -2.61
C VAL A 26 -27.18 7.55 -3.38
N GLY A 27 -27.34 6.55 -4.25
CA GLY A 27 -26.27 5.93 -5.02
C GLY A 27 -25.69 4.65 -4.41
N ASP A 28 -26.00 4.34 -3.14
CA ASP A 28 -25.55 3.11 -2.50
C ASP A 28 -26.07 1.89 -3.27
N VAL A 29 -25.23 0.86 -3.34
CA VAL A 29 -25.54 -0.42 -3.97
C VAL A 29 -25.63 -1.48 -2.89
N CYS A 30 -26.69 -2.28 -2.92
CA CYS A 30 -26.93 -3.29 -1.90
C CYS A 30 -27.68 -4.50 -2.47
N GLN A 31 -27.55 -5.64 -1.80
CA GLN A 31 -28.27 -6.85 -2.17
C GLN A 31 -29.56 -6.96 -1.38
N VAL A 32 -30.65 -7.31 -2.06
CA VAL A 32 -31.96 -7.52 -1.45
C VAL A 32 -31.91 -8.79 -0.60
N THR A 33 -32.09 -8.61 0.70
CA THR A 33 -32.10 -9.69 1.71
C THR A 33 -33.49 -10.17 2.06
N LYS A 34 -34.49 -9.29 1.99
CA LYS A 34 -35.89 -9.59 2.31
C LYS A 34 -36.83 -8.62 1.59
N ILE A 35 -38.02 -9.10 1.25
CA ILE A 35 -39.12 -8.30 0.72
C ILE A 35 -40.35 -8.57 1.58
N GLU A 36 -40.98 -7.52 2.10
CA GLU A 36 -42.22 -7.56 2.87
C GLU A 36 -43.18 -6.54 2.26
N ASP A 37 -44.26 -7.00 1.63
CA ASP A 37 -45.17 -6.17 0.83
C ASP A 37 -44.40 -5.35 -0.23
N ASP A 38 -44.41 -4.02 -0.12
CA ASP A 38 -43.70 -3.08 -1.00
C ASP A 38 -42.35 -2.62 -0.41
N ILE A 39 -41.88 -3.23 0.69
CA ILE A 39 -40.64 -2.86 1.38
C ILE A 39 -39.51 -3.81 1.00
N VAL A 40 -38.45 -3.24 0.41
CA VAL A 40 -37.18 -3.90 0.10
C VAL A 40 -36.20 -3.66 1.25
N ARG A 41 -35.61 -4.74 1.78
CA ARG A 41 -34.57 -4.69 2.81
C ARG A 41 -33.23 -5.14 2.27
N CYS A 42 -32.21 -4.30 2.46
CA CYS A 42 -30.81 -4.62 2.21
C CYS A 42 -30.06 -4.66 3.55
N GLY A 43 -30.37 -5.63 4.41
CA GLY A 43 -29.91 -5.69 5.81
C GLY A 43 -31.06 -5.46 6.80
N GLU A 44 -30.78 -4.78 7.92
CA GLU A 44 -31.78 -4.55 8.97
C GLU A 44 -32.81 -3.46 8.58
N ALA A 45 -32.37 -2.43 7.86
CA ALA A 45 -33.24 -1.35 7.38
C ALA A 45 -34.05 -1.76 6.14
N GLY A 46 -35.22 -1.14 5.97
CA GLY A 46 -36.11 -1.35 4.83
C GLY A 46 -36.63 -0.04 4.27
N MET A 47 -36.81 0.02 2.95
CA MET A 47 -37.42 1.16 2.25
C MET A 47 -38.36 0.65 1.15
N PHE A 48 -39.32 1.49 0.76
CA PHE A 48 -40.22 1.16 -0.34
C PHE A 48 -39.47 0.88 -1.65
N ASP A 49 -39.90 -0.12 -2.40
CA ASP A 49 -39.31 -0.61 -3.64
C ASP A 49 -39.06 0.48 -4.69
N TYR A 50 -39.99 1.43 -4.87
CA TYR A 50 -39.90 2.53 -5.84
C TYR A 50 -38.76 3.52 -5.55
N ARG A 51 -38.11 3.38 -4.39
CA ARG A 51 -36.94 4.17 -3.97
C ARG A 51 -35.62 3.53 -4.38
N PHE A 52 -35.69 2.31 -4.92
CA PHE A 52 -34.58 1.62 -5.54
C PHE A 52 -34.73 1.62 -7.06
N GLU A 53 -33.62 1.42 -7.75
CA GLU A 53 -33.57 1.00 -9.15
C GLU A 53 -32.78 -0.31 -9.27
N PRO A 54 -33.06 -1.18 -10.26
CA PRO A 54 -32.22 -2.35 -10.51
C PRO A 54 -30.77 -1.93 -10.66
N TRP A 55 -29.85 -2.63 -9.99
CA TRP A 55 -28.43 -2.28 -10.11
C TRP A 55 -27.95 -2.48 -11.55
N GLN A 56 -27.26 -1.47 -12.04
CA GLN A 56 -26.57 -1.45 -13.31
C GLN A 56 -25.15 -0.95 -13.06
N PRO A 57 -24.11 -1.61 -13.60
CA PRO A 57 -22.75 -1.13 -13.46
C PRO A 57 -22.59 0.21 -14.17
N ARG A 58 -21.96 1.17 -13.49
CA ARG A 58 -21.64 2.50 -14.05
C ARG A 58 -20.14 2.62 -14.31
N VAL A 59 -19.76 3.49 -15.26
CA VAL A 59 -18.34 3.76 -15.55
C VAL A 59 -17.60 4.18 -14.27
N GLY A 60 -16.43 3.58 -14.05
CA GLY A 60 -15.61 3.76 -12.85
C GLY A 60 -15.91 2.76 -11.73
N GLU A 61 -17.05 2.06 -11.75
CA GLU A 61 -17.35 1.06 -10.72
C GLU A 61 -16.52 -0.21 -10.90
N ARG A 62 -16.12 -0.81 -9.78
CA ARG A 62 -15.47 -2.13 -9.75
C ARG A 62 -16.53 -3.22 -9.67
N VAL A 63 -16.40 -4.22 -10.55
CA VAL A 63 -17.31 -5.37 -10.62
C VAL A 63 -16.53 -6.66 -10.67
N ARG A 64 -17.19 -7.75 -10.27
CA ARG A 64 -16.70 -9.12 -10.41
C ARG A 64 -17.58 -9.90 -11.37
N VAL A 65 -16.98 -10.70 -12.24
CA VAL A 65 -17.71 -11.65 -13.08
C VAL A 65 -18.14 -12.84 -12.23
N VAL A 66 -19.43 -13.12 -12.16
CA VAL A 66 -19.94 -14.26 -11.38
C VAL A 66 -20.51 -15.37 -12.23
N ARG A 67 -20.89 -15.06 -13.46
CA ARG A 67 -21.27 -16.06 -14.46
C ARG A 67 -20.99 -15.56 -15.85
N ALA A 68 -21.05 -16.47 -16.80
CA ALA A 68 -20.85 -16.19 -18.21
C ALA A 68 -21.87 -16.98 -19.01
N GLU A 69 -22.64 -16.31 -19.87
CA GLU A 69 -23.61 -16.95 -20.75
C GLU A 69 -22.92 -17.73 -21.88
N LEU A 70 -21.80 -17.19 -22.39
CA LEU A 70 -21.04 -17.80 -23.48
C LEU A 70 -19.85 -18.60 -22.94
N SER A 71 -19.63 -19.80 -23.49
CA SER A 71 -18.51 -20.67 -23.10
C SER A 71 -17.15 -19.97 -23.19
N GLN A 72 -16.93 -19.13 -24.20
CA GLN A 72 -15.69 -18.38 -24.38
C GLN A 72 -15.45 -17.29 -23.32
N LYS A 73 -16.50 -16.86 -22.60
CA LYS A 73 -16.43 -15.90 -21.49
C LYS A 73 -16.16 -16.59 -20.15
N SER A 74 -16.32 -17.93 -20.06
CA SER A 74 -16.24 -18.67 -18.79
C SER A 74 -14.89 -18.55 -18.08
N SER A 75 -13.80 -18.37 -18.85
CA SER A 75 -12.45 -18.12 -18.32
C SER A 75 -12.29 -16.80 -17.57
N CYS A 76 -13.28 -15.91 -17.67
CA CYS A 76 -13.31 -14.63 -16.95
C CYS A 76 -14.13 -14.69 -15.66
N ILE A 77 -14.82 -15.80 -15.34
CA ILE A 77 -15.53 -15.96 -14.07
C ILE A 77 -14.54 -15.80 -12.90
N GLY A 78 -14.91 -15.01 -11.91
CA GLY A 78 -14.09 -14.63 -10.76
C GLY A 78 -13.17 -13.44 -11.00
N ARG A 79 -13.03 -12.94 -12.24
CA ARG A 79 -12.21 -11.75 -12.52
C ARG A 79 -12.90 -10.48 -12.04
N GLU A 80 -12.08 -9.54 -11.61
CA GLU A 80 -12.51 -8.20 -11.18
C GLU A 80 -12.00 -7.15 -12.18
N PHE A 81 -12.83 -6.17 -12.49
CA PHE A 81 -12.42 -5.05 -13.35
C PHE A 81 -13.21 -3.77 -13.05
N ALA A 82 -12.69 -2.63 -13.51
CA ALA A 82 -13.42 -1.37 -13.52
C ALA A 82 -14.18 -1.22 -14.85
N VAL A 83 -15.42 -0.74 -14.79
CA VAL A 83 -16.23 -0.43 -15.98
C VAL A 83 -15.64 0.79 -16.68
N THR A 84 -15.28 0.69 -17.95
CA THR A 84 -14.54 1.75 -18.66
C THR A 84 -15.37 2.51 -19.70
N LYS A 85 -16.45 1.91 -20.21
CA LYS A 85 -17.38 2.58 -21.13
C LYS A 85 -18.81 2.37 -20.70
N GLU A 86 -19.63 3.38 -20.97
CA GLU A 86 -21.04 3.37 -20.63
C GLU A 86 -21.80 2.27 -21.37
N ALA A 87 -22.86 1.84 -20.69
CA ALA A 87 -23.85 0.92 -21.16
C ALA A 87 -24.57 1.43 -22.42
N TYR A 88 -24.48 0.70 -23.53
CA TYR A 88 -25.49 0.83 -24.58
C TYR A 88 -26.59 -0.20 -24.30
N LYS A 89 -27.86 0.23 -24.33
CA LYS A 89 -29.01 -0.69 -24.26
C LYS A 89 -29.04 -1.53 -25.53
N VAL A 90 -28.85 -2.84 -25.42
CA VAL A 90 -29.07 -3.77 -26.52
C VAL A 90 -30.16 -4.74 -26.08
N GLY A 91 -31.40 -4.51 -26.54
CA GLY A 91 -32.57 -5.28 -26.12
C GLY A 91 -32.94 -5.08 -24.64
N ASN A 92 -33.37 -6.16 -23.98
CA ASN A 92 -33.75 -6.18 -22.55
C ASN A 92 -32.56 -6.21 -21.58
N GLY A 93 -31.32 -6.01 -22.05
CA GLY A 93 -30.11 -6.10 -21.25
C GLY A 93 -29.22 -4.88 -21.37
N VAL A 94 -28.53 -4.56 -20.28
CA VAL A 94 -27.48 -3.54 -20.24
C VAL A 94 -26.15 -4.23 -20.45
N GLN A 95 -25.37 -3.69 -21.39
CA GLN A 95 -24.10 -4.25 -21.84
C GLN A 95 -22.96 -3.31 -21.45
N THR A 96 -22.05 -3.74 -20.57
CA THR A 96 -20.94 -2.93 -20.07
C THR A 96 -19.60 -3.44 -20.60
N TRP A 97 -18.67 -2.51 -20.84
CA TRP A 97 -17.30 -2.84 -21.21
C TRP A 97 -16.43 -2.79 -19.96
N GLY A 98 -15.83 -3.93 -19.62
CA GLY A 98 -14.62 -3.90 -18.84
C GLY A 98 -13.44 -3.61 -19.76
N GLY A 99 -12.38 -2.96 -19.26
CA GLY A 99 -11.13 -2.84 -20.00
C GLY A 99 -10.51 -4.21 -20.36
N ASP A 100 -9.27 -4.22 -20.84
CA ASP A 100 -8.56 -5.44 -21.30
C ASP A 100 -8.65 -6.65 -20.33
N TYR A 101 -8.82 -6.40 -19.03
CA TYR A 101 -8.99 -7.41 -17.98
C TYR A 101 -10.29 -8.23 -18.07
N ALA A 102 -11.30 -7.73 -18.77
CA ALA A 102 -12.60 -8.37 -18.98
C ALA A 102 -12.65 -9.23 -20.27
N GLY A 103 -11.48 -9.51 -20.87
CA GLY A 103 -11.33 -10.32 -22.08
C GLY A 103 -11.78 -9.62 -23.37
N GLY A 104 -11.96 -8.30 -23.34
CA GLY A 104 -12.52 -7.54 -24.47
C GLY A 104 -14.01 -7.82 -24.73
N TYR A 105 -14.69 -8.49 -23.78
CA TYR A 105 -16.08 -8.84 -23.91
C TYR A 105 -17.01 -7.78 -23.36
N VAL A 106 -18.24 -7.80 -23.87
CA VAL A 106 -19.35 -7.04 -23.34
C VAL A 106 -20.11 -7.90 -22.34
N TRP A 107 -20.34 -7.37 -21.15
CA TRP A 107 -20.92 -8.08 -20.01
C TRP A 107 -22.30 -7.57 -19.69
N ARG A 108 -23.26 -8.48 -19.48
CA ARG A 108 -24.57 -8.10 -18.97
C ARG A 108 -24.49 -7.82 -17.46
N ALA A 109 -25.33 -6.92 -16.97
CA ALA A 109 -25.37 -6.61 -15.54
C ALA A 109 -25.65 -7.84 -14.67
N ASP A 110 -26.43 -8.80 -15.17
CA ASP A 110 -26.76 -10.03 -14.47
C ASP A 110 -25.63 -11.09 -14.53
N GLU A 111 -24.56 -10.86 -15.31
CA GLU A 111 -23.31 -11.64 -15.31
C GLU A 111 -22.29 -11.10 -14.29
N LEU A 112 -22.59 -9.97 -13.67
CA LEU A 112 -21.69 -9.21 -12.82
C LEU A 112 -22.26 -9.04 -11.41
N GLU A 113 -21.37 -8.86 -10.44
CA GLU A 113 -21.72 -8.38 -9.11
C GLU A 113 -20.89 -7.13 -8.76
N PRO A 114 -21.48 -6.16 -8.05
CA PRO A 114 -20.76 -4.99 -7.58
C PRO A 114 -19.72 -5.39 -6.52
N ILE A 115 -18.52 -4.83 -6.61
CA ILE A 115 -17.55 -4.92 -5.53
C ILE A 115 -17.80 -3.70 -4.64
N LEU A 116 -18.45 -3.92 -3.49
CA LEU A 116 -18.71 -2.89 -2.48
C LEU A 116 -17.38 -2.48 -1.82
N SER A 117 -16.62 -1.65 -2.52
CA SER A 117 -15.40 -1.06 -1.99
C SER A 117 -15.78 0.09 -1.08
N THR A 118 -15.38 0.05 0.20
CA THR A 118 -15.56 1.13 1.18
C THR A 118 -14.71 2.37 0.89
N ALA A 119 -14.16 2.47 -0.32
CA ALA A 119 -13.37 3.60 -0.80
C ALA A 119 -14.13 4.28 -1.93
N THR A 120 -14.56 5.52 -1.67
CA THR A 120 -15.15 6.46 -2.62
C THR A 120 -14.39 6.45 -3.96
N PRO A 121 -15.06 6.22 -5.11
CA PRO A 121 -14.41 6.34 -6.40
C PRO A 121 -14.21 7.83 -6.73
N GLU A 122 -12.97 8.29 -6.73
CA GLU A 122 -12.62 9.58 -7.33
C GLU A 122 -12.84 9.49 -8.86
N GLN A 123 -13.66 10.42 -9.38
CA GLN A 123 -13.89 10.64 -10.81
C GLN A 123 -12.56 10.78 -11.57
N PRO A 124 -12.42 10.25 -12.80
CA PRO A 124 -11.23 10.50 -13.61
C PRO A 124 -11.26 11.97 -14.08
N THR A 125 -10.46 12.82 -13.43
CA THR A 125 -10.19 14.17 -13.90
C THR A 125 -9.56 14.11 -15.29
N THR A 126 -10.17 14.78 -16.27
CA THR A 126 -9.65 14.92 -17.64
C THR A 126 -8.20 15.45 -17.57
N LEU A 127 -7.23 14.60 -17.92
CA LEU A 127 -5.80 14.92 -17.82
C LEU A 127 -5.43 16.06 -18.78
N LYS A 128 -5.03 17.22 -18.23
CA LYS A 128 -4.46 18.32 -19.01
C LYS A 128 -2.94 18.19 -19.01
N ILE A 129 -2.34 18.04 -20.17
CA ILE A 129 -0.90 17.88 -20.31
C ILE A 129 -0.23 19.24 -20.48
N GLU A 130 0.70 19.54 -19.58
CA GLU A 130 1.56 20.73 -19.56
C GLU A 130 3.00 20.38 -19.95
N ALA A 131 3.68 21.34 -20.59
CA ALA A 131 5.09 21.23 -20.95
C ALA A 131 6.00 21.18 -19.70
N GLY A 132 7.11 20.46 -19.79
CA GLY A 132 8.09 20.26 -18.72
C GLY A 132 7.75 19.14 -17.74
N LYS A 133 6.51 18.62 -17.75
CA LYS A 133 6.04 17.58 -16.83
C LYS A 133 6.18 16.15 -17.41
N PHE A 134 6.11 15.18 -16.51
CA PHE A 134 6.08 13.75 -16.83
C PHE A 134 4.68 13.21 -16.63
N TYR A 135 4.32 12.22 -17.44
CA TYR A 135 3.01 11.59 -17.44
C TYR A 135 3.15 10.09 -17.48
N LYS A 136 2.15 9.40 -16.96
CA LYS A 136 2.07 7.94 -16.93
C LYS A 136 1.24 7.46 -18.11
N THR A 137 1.81 6.57 -18.92
CA THR A 137 1.04 5.85 -19.94
C THR A 137 0.14 4.80 -19.31
N ARG A 138 -0.83 4.30 -20.07
CA ARG A 138 -1.73 3.22 -19.64
C ARG A 138 -0.99 1.94 -19.26
N ASP A 139 0.15 1.65 -19.92
CA ASP A 139 1.05 0.55 -19.57
C ASP A 139 2.06 0.88 -18.45
N GLY A 140 1.89 2.02 -17.79
CA GLY A 140 2.60 2.38 -16.57
C GLY A 140 4.01 2.94 -16.77
N ARG A 141 4.42 3.24 -18.00
CA ARG A 141 5.70 3.90 -18.27
C ARG A 141 5.63 5.39 -17.99
N LYS A 142 6.76 5.95 -17.55
CA LYS A 142 6.97 7.39 -17.40
C LYS A 142 7.35 7.97 -18.76
N VAL A 143 6.65 9.02 -19.17
CA VAL A 143 6.78 9.66 -20.49
C VAL A 143 6.94 11.17 -20.28
N GLY A 144 7.92 11.77 -20.96
CA GLY A 144 8.29 13.18 -20.80
C GLY A 144 9.81 13.38 -20.58
N PRO A 145 10.27 14.60 -20.26
CA PRO A 145 9.46 15.81 -20.09
C PRO A 145 8.74 16.19 -21.37
N MET A 146 7.50 16.67 -21.25
CA MET A 146 6.70 17.06 -22.42
C MET A 146 7.16 18.39 -23.01
N ALA A 147 7.32 18.46 -24.32
CA ALA A 147 7.52 19.69 -25.07
C ALA A 147 6.24 20.05 -25.82
N SER A 148 5.79 21.30 -25.70
CA SER A 148 4.63 21.80 -26.46
C SER A 148 5.09 22.40 -27.78
N ALA A 149 4.43 22.03 -28.87
CA ALA A 149 4.58 22.67 -30.18
C ALA A 149 3.19 22.85 -30.82
N GLY A 150 2.55 23.98 -30.54
CA GLY A 150 1.23 24.33 -31.06
C GLY A 150 0.09 23.49 -30.42
N SER A 151 -0.76 22.88 -31.23
CA SER A 151 -1.86 22.00 -30.78
C SER A 151 -1.42 20.56 -30.46
N LYS A 152 -0.11 20.28 -30.52
CA LYS A 152 0.48 18.95 -30.36
C LYS A 152 1.50 18.95 -29.23
N ILE A 153 1.55 17.84 -28.49
CA ILE A 153 2.48 17.67 -27.38
C ILE A 153 3.41 16.50 -27.69
N TYR A 154 4.69 16.67 -27.40
CA TYR A 154 5.75 15.72 -27.69
C TYR A 154 6.43 15.28 -26.41
N GLY A 155 6.69 13.98 -26.28
CA GLY A 155 7.58 13.46 -25.24
C GLY A 155 9.04 13.56 -25.69
N ALA A 156 9.97 13.52 -24.74
CA ALA A 156 11.41 13.55 -25.02
C ALA A 156 11.87 12.38 -25.92
N GLU A 157 11.12 11.28 -25.94
CA GLU A 157 11.32 10.14 -26.82
C GLU A 157 10.82 10.34 -28.28
N GLY A 158 10.41 11.56 -28.65
CA GLY A 158 9.99 11.91 -30.01
C GLY A 158 8.58 11.42 -30.39
N ARG A 159 7.83 10.86 -29.44
CA ARG A 159 6.44 10.44 -29.61
C ARG A 159 5.48 11.61 -29.45
N GLN A 160 4.30 11.51 -30.08
CA GLN A 160 3.31 12.59 -30.11
C GLN A 160 2.01 12.19 -29.40
N TRP A 161 1.47 13.11 -28.62
CA TRP A 161 0.19 13.00 -27.93
C TRP A 161 -0.69 14.21 -28.23
N GLN A 162 -2.00 13.97 -28.18
CA GLN A 162 -3.00 15.04 -28.10
C GLN A 162 -3.04 15.64 -26.70
N CYS A 163 -3.58 16.85 -26.56
CA CYS A 163 -3.68 17.55 -25.28
C CYS A 163 -4.55 16.84 -24.22
N ASN A 164 -5.38 15.88 -24.65
CA ASN A 164 -6.20 15.01 -23.80
C ASN A 164 -5.48 13.70 -23.39
N GLY A 165 -4.22 13.51 -23.78
CA GLY A 165 -3.42 12.33 -23.46
C GLY A 165 -3.53 11.17 -24.44
N SER A 166 -4.35 11.25 -25.49
CA SER A 166 -4.40 10.20 -26.50
C SER A 166 -3.12 10.17 -27.34
N TYR A 167 -2.53 8.98 -27.49
CA TYR A 167 -1.33 8.77 -28.31
C TYR A 167 -1.67 8.89 -29.79
N TRP A 168 -0.88 9.69 -30.50
CA TRP A 168 -1.07 9.93 -31.93
C TRP A 168 0.06 9.28 -32.73
N ASN A 169 -0.29 8.27 -33.55
CA ASN A 169 0.64 7.59 -34.47
C ASN A 169 0.26 7.77 -35.95
N GLY A 170 -0.73 8.62 -36.28
CA GLY A 170 -1.21 8.84 -37.65
C GLY A 170 -2.07 7.73 -38.26
N VAL A 171 -2.27 6.59 -37.61
CA VAL A 171 -3.01 5.43 -38.18
C VAL A 171 -4.07 4.84 -37.23
N GLY A 172 -4.36 5.51 -36.11
CA GLY A 172 -5.29 4.99 -35.09
C GLY A 172 -4.54 4.24 -33.98
N GLY A 173 -4.97 4.50 -32.76
CA GLY A 173 -4.16 4.46 -31.55
C GLY A 173 -3.73 3.08 -31.07
N LYS A 174 -2.51 3.00 -30.51
CA LYS A 174 -2.14 1.96 -29.55
C LYS A 174 -2.44 2.52 -28.15
N GLU A 175 -3.60 2.16 -27.59
CA GLU A 175 -4.13 2.67 -26.29
C GLU A 175 -3.14 2.51 -25.12
N GLN A 176 -2.21 1.55 -25.21
CA GLN A 176 -1.13 1.34 -24.24
C GLN A 176 -0.23 2.58 -24.06
N ASN A 177 -0.14 3.42 -25.09
CA ASN A 177 0.66 4.64 -25.07
C ASN A 177 -0.14 5.85 -24.60
N ASP A 178 -1.44 5.75 -24.34
CA ASP A 178 -2.24 6.89 -23.86
C ASP A 178 -1.81 7.31 -22.47
N LEU A 179 -1.75 8.61 -22.24
CA LEU A 179 -1.42 9.21 -20.95
C LEU A 179 -2.66 9.27 -20.09
N ILE A 180 -2.59 8.67 -18.91
CA ILE A 180 -3.73 8.49 -18.00
C ILE A 180 -3.60 9.27 -16.70
N ALA A 181 -2.39 9.72 -16.35
CA ALA A 181 -2.15 10.55 -15.16
C ALA A 181 -0.87 11.38 -15.31
N GLU A 182 -0.77 12.49 -14.57
CA GLU A 182 0.51 13.15 -14.31
C GLU A 182 1.37 12.19 -13.47
N TRP A 183 2.65 12.02 -13.84
CA TRP A 183 3.56 11.18 -13.07
C TRP A 183 4.08 12.00 -11.89
N ILE A 184 3.47 11.78 -10.73
CA ILE A 184 3.91 12.31 -9.44
C ILE A 184 4.74 11.22 -8.76
N ASP A 185 6.00 11.52 -8.41
CA ASP A 185 6.86 10.58 -7.69
C ASP A 185 6.38 10.46 -6.22
N GLU A 186 5.55 9.44 -5.93
CA GLU A 186 4.97 9.16 -4.59
C GLU A 186 5.66 8.00 -3.84
N PRO A 187 5.58 7.97 -2.48
CA PRO A 187 6.53 7.27 -1.62
C PRO A 187 6.26 5.77 -1.46
N VAL A 188 7.35 5.02 -1.29
CA VAL A 188 7.47 3.55 -1.39
C VAL A 188 6.73 2.77 -0.29
N ALA A 189 5.90 1.79 -0.69
CA ALA A 189 5.55 0.61 0.10
C ALA A 189 5.58 -0.66 -0.79
N LYS A 190 6.18 -1.74 -0.29
CA LYS A 190 6.53 -2.98 -1.02
C LYS A 190 5.35 -3.98 -1.14
N PRO A 191 5.32 -4.81 -2.21
CA PRO A 191 4.34 -5.88 -2.44
C PRO A 191 4.90 -7.30 -2.16
N LYS A 192 4.04 -8.32 -2.31
CA LYS A 192 4.39 -9.75 -2.51
C LYS A 192 3.34 -10.40 -3.43
N PRO A 193 3.64 -11.51 -4.14
CA PRO A 193 4.41 -11.53 -5.39
C PRO A 193 3.71 -12.31 -6.54
N SER A 194 4.28 -12.26 -7.75
CA SER A 194 4.45 -13.37 -8.73
C SER A 194 4.20 -12.97 -10.19
N ASN A 195 5.26 -12.74 -10.98
CA ASN A 195 5.82 -13.71 -11.95
C ASN A 195 7.03 -13.07 -12.69
N ASP A 196 7.81 -13.91 -13.36
CA ASP A 196 9.23 -13.74 -13.64
C ASP A 196 9.57 -12.84 -14.85
N ASN A 197 10.12 -11.65 -14.58
CA ASN A 197 11.17 -11.04 -15.41
C ASN A 197 11.92 -10.03 -14.54
N ALA A 198 13.07 -10.44 -14.00
CA ALA A 198 13.77 -9.77 -12.92
C ALA A 198 14.14 -8.31 -13.24
N GLN A 199 13.41 -7.38 -12.62
CA GLN A 199 13.82 -6.01 -12.34
C GLN A 199 15.19 -6.05 -11.62
N PRO A 200 16.15 -5.15 -11.92
CA PRO A 200 17.49 -5.26 -11.37
C PRO A 200 17.43 -5.25 -9.83
N LYS A 201 18.06 -6.25 -9.22
CA LYS A 201 18.17 -6.47 -7.76
C LYS A 201 18.85 -5.30 -7.01
N PHE A 202 19.33 -4.29 -7.74
CA PHE A 202 20.15 -3.20 -7.26
C PHE A 202 19.71 -1.86 -7.87
N LYS A 203 19.87 -0.77 -7.13
CA LYS A 203 19.69 0.62 -7.59
C LYS A 203 20.96 1.43 -7.35
N VAL A 204 21.10 2.56 -8.06
CA VAL A 204 22.17 3.52 -7.81
C VAL A 204 22.13 3.97 -6.35
N GLY A 205 23.29 3.99 -5.71
CA GLY A 205 23.46 4.28 -4.29
C GLY A 205 23.37 3.05 -3.37
N ASP A 206 23.00 1.87 -3.87
CA ASP A 206 23.05 0.65 -3.06
C ASP A 206 24.48 0.31 -2.68
N ARG A 207 24.66 -0.12 -1.43
CA ARG A 207 25.90 -0.77 -0.99
C ARG A 207 25.87 -2.23 -1.41
N VAL A 208 26.97 -2.70 -1.98
CA VAL A 208 27.10 -4.07 -2.48
C VAL A 208 28.44 -4.67 -2.08
N THR A 209 28.49 -6.00 -1.98
CA THR A 209 29.73 -6.76 -1.79
C THR A 209 29.99 -7.65 -3.00
N ALA A 210 31.26 -7.73 -3.43
CA ALA A 210 31.67 -8.59 -4.53
C ALA A 210 31.66 -10.08 -4.12
N LYS A 211 31.06 -10.94 -4.92
CA LYS A 211 30.99 -12.40 -4.67
C LYS A 211 32.19 -13.17 -5.19
N HIS A 212 32.94 -12.57 -6.11
CA HIS A 212 34.06 -13.19 -6.82
C HIS A 212 35.22 -12.21 -6.96
N ASP A 213 36.41 -12.74 -7.22
CA ASP A 213 37.57 -11.94 -7.57
C ASP A 213 37.46 -11.46 -9.02
N SER A 214 37.97 -10.27 -9.30
CA SER A 214 38.05 -9.75 -10.67
C SER A 214 39.07 -10.54 -11.47
N GLN A 215 38.84 -10.67 -12.78
CA GLN A 215 39.76 -11.36 -13.69
C GLN A 215 41.17 -10.74 -13.71
N LEU A 216 41.28 -9.47 -13.36
CA LEU A 216 42.55 -8.73 -13.29
C LEU A 216 43.11 -8.63 -11.87
N GLY A 217 42.48 -9.28 -10.88
CA GLY A 217 42.90 -9.28 -9.47
C GLY A 217 42.79 -7.91 -8.78
N MET A 218 41.97 -7.01 -9.32
CA MET A 218 41.86 -5.62 -8.86
C MET A 218 40.78 -5.42 -7.79
N ILE A 219 39.79 -6.31 -7.77
CA ILE A 219 38.71 -6.38 -6.79
C ILE A 219 38.70 -7.80 -6.26
N SER A 220 38.67 -7.96 -4.95
CA SER A 220 38.60 -9.26 -4.29
C SER A 220 37.18 -9.59 -3.86
N LYS A 221 36.85 -10.88 -3.77
CA LYS A 221 35.64 -11.35 -3.11
C LYS A 221 35.56 -10.77 -1.70
N GLY A 222 34.41 -10.20 -1.37
CA GLY A 222 34.15 -9.53 -0.09
C GLY A 222 34.34 -8.02 -0.14
N ASP A 223 35.02 -7.48 -1.16
CA ASP A 223 35.21 -6.03 -1.30
C ASP A 223 33.85 -5.32 -1.39
N LEU A 224 33.76 -4.20 -0.67
CA LEU A 224 32.55 -3.40 -0.59
C LEU A 224 32.61 -2.21 -1.53
N GLY A 225 31.46 -1.85 -2.08
CA GLY A 225 31.33 -0.70 -2.96
C GLY A 225 29.92 -0.16 -3.03
N THR A 226 29.78 0.98 -3.70
CA THR A 226 28.52 1.69 -3.91
C THR A 226 28.16 1.67 -5.40
N VAL A 227 26.94 1.23 -5.71
CA VAL A 227 26.44 1.17 -7.09
C VAL A 227 26.33 2.57 -7.68
N LYS A 228 27.04 2.80 -8.78
CA LYS A 228 27.09 4.06 -9.52
C LYS A 228 26.09 4.09 -10.68
N SER A 229 25.90 2.97 -11.37
CA SER A 229 24.90 2.83 -12.43
C SER A 229 24.41 1.38 -12.57
N VAL A 230 23.19 1.22 -13.09
CA VAL A 230 22.51 -0.07 -13.31
C VAL A 230 21.94 -0.09 -14.71
N GLY A 231 22.25 -1.11 -15.50
CA GLY A 231 21.70 -1.24 -16.85
C GLY A 231 22.14 -2.53 -17.53
N GLY A 232 21.27 -3.12 -18.36
CA GLY A 232 21.61 -4.29 -19.17
C GLY A 232 22.12 -5.49 -18.36
N GLY A 233 21.61 -5.71 -17.15
CA GLY A 233 22.07 -6.79 -16.26
C GLY A 233 23.45 -6.56 -15.62
N HIS A 234 24.04 -5.36 -15.77
CA HIS A 234 25.33 -5.00 -15.20
C HIS A 234 25.19 -3.87 -14.16
N LEU A 235 26.11 -3.89 -13.19
CA LEU A 235 26.33 -2.82 -12.23
C LEU A 235 27.69 -2.19 -12.50
N ARG A 236 27.77 -0.86 -12.44
CA ARG A 236 29.04 -0.17 -12.14
C ARG A 236 29.09 0.12 -10.65
N VAL A 237 30.20 -0.21 -10.02
CA VAL A 237 30.39 -0.08 -8.58
C VAL A 237 31.68 0.69 -8.32
N ASN A 238 31.57 1.73 -7.48
CA ASN A 238 32.73 2.39 -6.89
C ASN A 238 33.08 1.64 -5.60
N PHE A 239 34.20 0.93 -5.60
CA PHE A 239 34.68 0.19 -4.44
C PHE A 239 35.43 1.11 -3.48
N ASP A 240 35.41 0.74 -2.19
CA ASP A 240 36.01 1.55 -1.12
C ASP A 240 37.54 1.64 -1.22
N ASN A 241 38.15 0.72 -1.97
CA ASN A 241 39.58 0.75 -2.32
C ASN A 241 39.93 1.84 -3.36
N GLY A 242 38.97 2.69 -3.74
CA GLY A 242 39.12 3.81 -4.67
C GLY A 242 39.05 3.42 -6.14
N ARG A 243 38.75 2.16 -6.45
CA ARG A 243 38.62 1.65 -7.83
C ARG A 243 37.17 1.56 -8.27
N GLU A 244 36.96 1.70 -9.57
CA GLU A 244 35.65 1.52 -10.19
C GLU A 244 35.72 0.31 -11.12
N ASP A 245 34.75 -0.59 -11.01
CA ASP A 245 34.61 -1.74 -11.90
C ASP A 245 33.13 -2.01 -12.21
N GLY A 246 32.86 -2.80 -13.26
CA GLY A 246 31.49 -3.10 -13.67
C GLY A 246 31.26 -4.55 -14.08
N TRP A 247 30.47 -5.29 -13.29
CA TRP A 247 30.18 -6.71 -13.52
C TRP A 247 28.68 -7.00 -13.61
N GLN A 248 28.32 -8.22 -13.99
CA GLN A 248 26.93 -8.67 -13.95
C GLN A 248 26.37 -8.66 -12.53
N VAL A 249 25.09 -8.32 -12.40
CA VAL A 249 24.36 -8.20 -11.12
C VAL A 249 24.49 -9.42 -10.21
N GLU A 250 24.65 -10.62 -10.79
CA GLU A 250 24.80 -11.89 -10.07
C GLU A 250 26.11 -12.04 -9.31
N ASN A 251 27.10 -11.21 -9.62
CA ASN A 251 28.41 -11.18 -8.94
C ASN A 251 28.42 -10.26 -7.72
N PHE A 252 27.26 -9.70 -7.35
CA PHE A 252 27.12 -8.81 -6.22
C PHE A 252 26.06 -9.32 -5.25
N ASP A 253 26.26 -9.05 -3.96
CA ASP A 253 25.21 -9.15 -2.94
C ASP A 253 24.89 -7.77 -2.38
N LEU A 254 23.59 -7.50 -2.18
CA LEU A 254 23.12 -6.24 -1.63
C LEU A 254 23.45 -6.19 -0.13
N VAL A 255 24.21 -5.18 0.27
CA VAL A 255 24.51 -4.90 1.67
C VAL A 255 23.35 -4.07 2.20
N THR A 256 22.39 -4.75 2.83
CA THR A 256 21.35 -4.07 3.60
C THR A 256 21.94 -3.62 4.93
N SER A 257 22.34 -2.35 5.02
CA SER A 257 22.63 -1.77 6.34
C SER A 257 21.37 -1.87 7.21
N PRO A 258 21.51 -2.14 8.52
CA PRO A 258 20.37 -2.13 9.43
C PRO A 258 19.66 -0.78 9.32
N THR A 259 18.34 -0.81 9.16
CA THR A 259 17.51 0.39 9.23
C THR A 259 17.58 0.88 10.67
N THR A 260 18.33 1.96 10.90
CA THR A 260 18.39 2.57 12.22
C THR A 260 17.02 3.14 12.54
N ALA A 261 16.47 2.75 13.69
CA ALA A 261 15.16 3.23 14.13
C ALA A 261 15.22 4.76 14.29
N THR A 262 14.39 5.50 13.56
CA THR A 262 14.28 6.96 13.68
C THR A 262 12.93 7.35 14.25
N ILE A 263 12.90 8.30 15.18
CA ILE A 263 11.68 8.84 15.78
C ILE A 263 11.62 10.36 15.63
N VAL A 264 10.42 10.92 15.77
CA VAL A 264 10.20 12.36 15.93
C VAL A 264 9.78 12.65 17.38
N ALA A 265 10.38 13.67 17.98
CA ALA A 265 10.04 14.13 19.32
C ALA A 265 9.82 15.65 19.34
N LEU A 266 8.91 16.10 20.22
CA LEU A 266 8.76 17.53 20.53
C LEU A 266 10.04 18.02 21.21
N ILE A 267 10.48 19.24 20.90
CA ILE A 267 11.55 19.94 21.61
C ILE A 267 10.90 20.99 22.50
N GLU A 268 11.05 20.83 23.80
CA GLU A 268 10.55 21.75 24.82
C GLU A 268 11.74 22.26 25.63
N ASN A 269 11.94 23.58 25.66
CA ASN A 269 13.08 24.22 26.35
C ASN A 269 14.45 23.67 25.92
N GLY A 270 14.60 23.34 24.63
CA GLY A 270 15.83 22.77 24.06
C GLY A 270 16.06 21.29 24.39
N GLN A 271 15.15 20.63 25.12
CA GLN A 271 15.22 19.22 25.46
C GLN A 271 14.22 18.40 24.66
N PRO A 272 14.59 17.18 24.22
CA PRO A 272 13.66 16.27 23.58
C PRO A 272 12.64 15.73 24.59
N LYS A 273 11.36 15.77 24.19
CA LYS A 273 10.23 15.18 24.90
C LYS A 273 9.59 14.12 24.01
N PRO A 274 10.17 12.91 23.96
CA PRO A 274 9.62 11.81 23.18
C PRO A 274 8.28 11.34 23.78
N SER A 275 7.40 10.82 22.91
CA SER A 275 6.17 10.15 23.32
C SER A 275 6.47 8.92 24.18
N SER A 276 5.58 8.54 25.10
CA SER A 276 5.66 7.27 25.83
C SER A 276 5.61 6.04 24.91
N THR A 277 5.06 6.21 23.71
CA THR A 277 5.09 5.24 22.61
C THR A 277 5.51 5.97 21.32
N PRO A 278 6.83 6.14 21.08
CA PRO A 278 7.32 6.82 19.89
C PRO A 278 6.94 6.07 18.62
N HIS A 279 6.47 6.80 17.61
CA HIS A 279 6.31 6.21 16.28
C HIS A 279 7.68 6.09 15.61
N VAL A 280 8.05 4.87 15.25
CA VAL A 280 9.32 4.57 14.57
C VAL A 280 9.12 4.65 13.07
N HIS A 281 9.91 5.51 12.43
CA HIS A 281 9.93 5.71 10.99
C HIS A 281 10.90 4.75 10.30
N THR A 282 10.60 4.41 9.05
CA THR A 282 11.40 3.51 8.21
C THR A 282 12.73 4.11 7.74
N SER A 283 12.92 5.42 7.89
CA SER A 283 14.15 6.15 7.55
C SER A 283 14.15 7.55 8.16
N THR A 284 15.34 8.17 8.22
CA THR A 284 15.50 9.59 8.60
C THR A 284 14.64 10.52 7.76
N GLY A 285 14.60 10.33 6.44
CA GLY A 285 13.80 11.17 5.54
C GLY A 285 12.29 11.05 5.78
N ALA A 286 11.80 9.89 6.21
CA ALA A 286 10.39 9.72 6.60
C ALA A 286 10.08 10.47 7.91
N ALA A 287 11.00 10.44 8.87
CA ALA A 287 10.89 11.19 10.13
C ALA A 287 10.96 12.71 9.89
N GLU A 288 11.82 13.20 8.99
CA GLU A 288 11.88 14.62 8.64
C GLU A 288 10.58 15.14 8.03
N LYS A 289 9.95 14.36 7.15
CA LYS A 289 8.64 14.70 6.59
C LYS A 289 7.58 14.81 7.68
N GLU A 290 7.59 13.87 8.63
CA GLU A 290 6.67 13.90 9.75
C GLU A 290 6.93 15.07 10.69
N ALA A 291 8.19 15.36 11.02
CA ALA A 291 8.57 16.51 11.83
C ALA A 291 8.11 17.83 11.18
N LYS A 292 8.26 17.98 9.86
CA LYS A 292 7.75 19.13 9.10
C LYS A 292 6.22 19.21 9.16
N ARG A 293 5.52 18.08 9.01
CA ARG A 293 4.05 18.03 9.11
C ARG A 293 3.57 18.45 10.50
N LEU A 294 4.24 17.99 11.55
CA LEU A 294 3.93 18.35 12.94
C LEU A 294 4.23 19.81 13.24
N ALA A 295 5.37 20.34 12.80
CA ALA A 295 5.71 21.76 12.94
C ALA A 295 4.70 22.67 12.22
N ALA A 296 4.22 22.26 11.04
CA ALA A 296 3.19 23.00 10.31
C ALA A 296 1.82 22.95 11.03
N LYS A 297 1.47 21.81 11.62
CA LYS A 297 0.23 21.62 12.38
C LYS A 297 0.24 22.38 13.70
N TYR A 298 1.37 22.39 14.41
CA TYR A 298 1.54 22.98 15.73
C TYR A 298 2.52 24.16 15.68
N LYS A 299 2.05 25.30 15.18
CA LYS A 299 2.86 26.52 15.02
C LYS A 299 3.46 26.97 16.35
N GLY A 300 4.74 27.34 16.34
CA GLY A 300 5.49 27.76 17.53
C GLY A 300 6.12 26.61 18.32
N GLN A 301 5.83 25.35 17.97
CA GLN A 301 6.50 24.18 18.53
C GLN A 301 7.63 23.71 17.61
N GLN A 302 8.67 23.12 18.20
CA GLN A 302 9.81 22.57 17.48
C GLN A 302 9.78 21.04 17.58
N PHE A 303 10.09 20.35 16.47
CA PHE A 303 10.15 18.89 16.43
C PHE A 303 11.53 18.46 15.95
N GLY A 304 12.18 17.58 16.71
CA GLY A 304 13.48 17.01 16.39
C GLY A 304 13.36 15.59 15.85
N VAL A 305 14.30 15.21 14.98
CA VAL A 305 14.44 13.86 14.44
C VAL A 305 15.60 13.17 15.14
N PHE A 306 15.37 11.99 15.71
CA PHE A 306 16.36 11.23 16.48
C PHE A 306 16.54 9.84 15.90
N THR A 307 17.79 9.46 15.64
CA THR A 307 18.15 8.16 15.09
C THR A 307 18.87 7.34 16.14
N LEU A 308 18.44 6.11 16.34
CA LEU A 308 19.10 5.15 17.23
C LEU A 308 20.48 4.80 16.66
N THR A 309 21.53 5.12 17.41
CA THR A 309 22.93 4.87 17.05
C THR A 309 23.48 3.61 17.71
N THR A 310 23.23 3.46 19.01
CA THR A 310 23.71 2.36 19.84
C THR A 310 22.63 1.94 20.83
N THR A 311 22.58 0.65 21.15
CA THR A 311 21.81 0.10 22.26
C THR A 311 22.77 -0.40 23.32
N HIS A 312 22.50 -0.06 24.58
CA HIS A 312 23.21 -0.62 25.73
C HIS A 312 22.23 -1.50 26.49
N GLU A 313 22.66 -2.70 26.80
CA GLU A 313 21.96 -3.63 27.67
C GLU A 313 22.96 -4.08 28.72
N GLU A 314 22.54 -4.01 29.97
CA GLU A 314 23.21 -4.69 31.05
C GLU A 314 22.43 -5.97 31.30
N ALA A 315 23.11 -7.12 31.21
CA ALA A 315 22.46 -8.40 31.40
C ALA A 315 21.84 -8.44 32.81
N ALA A 316 20.57 -8.84 32.89
CA ALA A 316 19.94 -9.04 34.17
C ALA A 316 20.76 -10.05 34.99
N PRO A 317 21.11 -9.74 36.26
CA PRO A 317 21.86 -10.66 37.09
C PRO A 317 21.10 -11.99 37.23
N VAL A 318 21.78 -13.10 36.94
CA VAL A 318 21.24 -14.45 37.09
C VAL A 318 21.67 -14.97 38.46
N TYR A 319 20.70 -15.12 39.34
CA TYR A 319 20.91 -15.62 40.69
C TYR A 319 20.72 -17.14 40.75
N GLY A 320 21.44 -17.80 41.65
CA GLY A 320 21.44 -19.27 41.76
C GLY A 320 20.08 -19.86 42.16
N HIS A 321 19.21 -19.10 42.82
CA HIS A 321 17.89 -19.55 43.22
C HIS A 321 16.77 -18.90 42.40
N LYS A 322 15.78 -19.72 42.00
CA LYS A 322 14.60 -19.27 41.25
C LYS A 322 13.88 -18.10 41.92
N TRP A 323 13.75 -18.10 43.25
CA TRP A 323 13.09 -17.01 43.97
C TRP A 323 13.84 -15.67 43.86
N GLN A 324 15.17 -15.69 43.77
CA GLN A 324 16.00 -14.49 43.60
C GLN A 324 15.80 -13.89 42.20
N ASN A 325 15.76 -14.73 41.17
CA ASN A 325 15.46 -14.29 39.81
C ASN A 325 14.03 -13.71 39.71
N LEU A 326 13.04 -14.34 40.35
CA LEU A 326 11.67 -13.81 40.40
C LEU A 326 11.62 -12.47 41.12
N ALA A 327 12.40 -12.30 42.20
CA ALA A 327 12.49 -11.03 42.92
C ALA A 327 13.09 -9.94 42.01
N ALA A 328 14.24 -10.22 41.37
CA ALA A 328 14.91 -9.28 40.45
C ALA A 328 14.05 -8.88 39.24
N LEU A 329 13.14 -9.76 38.79
CA LEU A 329 12.16 -9.47 37.75
C LEU A 329 10.93 -8.67 38.25
N GLY A 330 10.91 -8.25 39.52
CA GLY A 330 9.79 -7.52 40.13
C GLY A 330 8.59 -8.40 40.53
N LEU A 331 8.69 -9.72 40.38
CA LEU A 331 7.64 -10.69 40.71
C LEU A 331 7.67 -11.09 42.19
N LYS A 332 7.59 -10.08 43.08
CA LYS A 332 7.79 -10.24 44.54
C LYS A 332 6.90 -11.31 45.17
N ILE A 333 5.63 -11.39 44.76
CA ILE A 333 4.68 -12.36 45.32
C ILE A 333 5.11 -13.80 45.00
N ASP A 334 5.56 -14.04 43.77
CA ASP A 334 5.95 -15.38 43.35
C ASP A 334 7.31 -15.78 43.89
N ALA A 335 8.23 -14.82 44.06
CA ALA A 335 9.48 -15.02 44.80
C ALA A 335 9.21 -15.47 46.25
N ILE A 336 8.28 -14.81 46.95
CA ILE A 336 7.89 -15.18 48.32
C ILE A 336 7.27 -16.59 48.36
N LYS A 337 6.39 -16.92 47.41
CA LYS A 337 5.80 -18.27 47.34
C LYS A 337 6.85 -19.35 47.12
N GLU A 338 7.77 -19.12 46.18
CA GLU A 338 8.85 -20.05 45.87
C GLU A 338 9.76 -20.25 47.10
N LEU A 339 10.21 -19.15 47.73
CA LEU A 339 11.06 -19.20 48.92
C LEU A 339 10.40 -19.98 50.07
N ARG A 340 9.10 -19.76 50.30
CA ARG A 340 8.34 -20.52 51.29
C ARG A 340 8.22 -22.00 50.94
N GLY A 341 8.04 -22.32 49.66
CA GLY A 341 7.97 -23.70 49.17
C GLY A 341 9.26 -24.48 49.42
N ILE A 342 10.43 -23.86 49.25
CA ILE A 342 11.73 -24.52 49.44
C ILE A 342 12.18 -24.59 50.90
N THR A 343 11.81 -23.62 51.75
CA THR A 343 12.33 -23.50 53.12
C THR A 343 11.33 -23.84 54.22
N GLY A 344 10.03 -23.87 53.90
CA GLY A 344 8.96 -23.99 54.90
C GLY A 344 8.76 -22.73 55.76
N MET A 345 9.41 -21.61 55.43
CA MET A 345 9.29 -20.37 56.20
C MET A 345 7.86 -19.80 56.23
N GLY A 346 7.54 -19.11 57.33
CA GLY A 346 6.34 -18.30 57.45
C GLY A 346 6.32 -17.11 56.47
N LEU A 347 5.16 -16.49 56.28
CA LEU A 347 4.98 -15.40 55.31
C LEU A 347 5.86 -14.18 55.59
N LYS A 348 5.90 -13.73 56.84
CA LYS A 348 6.69 -12.56 57.27
C LYS A 348 8.20 -12.75 57.04
N PRO A 349 8.87 -13.81 57.56
CA PRO A 349 10.30 -13.99 57.33
C PRO A 349 10.66 -14.19 55.85
N ALA A 350 9.79 -14.83 55.05
CA ALA A 350 10.03 -14.96 53.61
C ALA A 350 9.91 -13.62 52.87
N LYS A 351 8.97 -12.75 53.27
CA LYS A 351 8.86 -11.39 52.73
C LYS A 351 10.11 -10.59 53.08
N ASP A 352 10.50 -10.57 54.35
CA ASP A 352 11.65 -9.80 54.84
C ASP A 352 12.95 -10.25 54.14
N ALA A 353 13.13 -11.55 53.89
CA ALA A 353 14.28 -12.08 53.14
C ALA A 353 14.30 -11.66 51.66
N VAL A 354 13.13 -11.62 51.00
CA VAL A 354 13.01 -11.16 49.60
C VAL A 354 13.26 -9.66 49.50
N GLU A 355 12.76 -8.85 50.44
CA GLU A 355 13.01 -7.41 50.47
C GLU A 355 14.48 -7.11 50.77
N TYR A 356 15.08 -7.78 51.76
CA TYR A 356 16.50 -7.65 52.06
C TYR A 356 17.38 -8.01 50.85
N PHE A 357 17.03 -9.07 50.12
CA PHE A 357 17.73 -9.44 48.89
C PHE A 357 17.66 -8.34 47.83
N LEU A 358 16.49 -7.72 47.64
CA LEU A 358 16.31 -6.64 46.66
C LEU A 358 17.03 -5.35 47.03
N ASP A 359 17.20 -5.06 48.31
CA ASP A 359 17.94 -3.89 48.77
C ASP A 359 19.47 -4.08 48.66
N ALA A 360 19.93 -5.33 48.64
CA ALA A 360 21.36 -5.70 48.56
C ALA A 360 21.83 -6.04 47.14
N ALA A 361 20.90 -6.27 46.21
CA ALA A 361 21.13 -6.56 44.79
C ALA A 361 21.22 -5.27 43.98
#